data_AF-A0A9D6YYD8-F1
#
_entry.id   AF-A0A9D6YYD8-F1
#
_cell.length_a   1.000
_cell.length_b   1.000
_cell.length_c   1.000
_cell.angle_alpha   90.00
_cell.angle_beta   90.00
_cell.angle_gamma   90.00
#
_symmetry.space_group_name_H-M   'P 1'
#
loop_
_entity.id
_entity.type
_entity.pdbx_description
1 polymer ?
#
loop_
_entity_poly.entity_id
_entity_poly.type
_entity_poly.pdbx_seq_one_letter_code
_entity_poly.pdbx_strand_id
1 'polypeptide(L)'
;GANVFIALPLALLGFGSSTVHLLARPHLWTMVLVAACAWLIQRDLRQHTRWIWALVPLTVVWTNLHGGWLALVAILGIVSAGSAIETLLGQSSWITVRRYAFLAAACLAASLINPFTWHLHAHMAEYLTVDWIKDLIGEFKSPTFRAENMKQYELILLVSIAASGAALLRRNFVGPLLVLFWAHSSLVSARHIPLFVAISLPFLAEELTRLWTSWTATAKKSSVPGILGALAAESQAGIGRASVWAVLPFIVVASPLLALPWPKDFPPSRFPIKMVEKHAELLVRSRVYAEDQWADYLIYRLSPRQKVFFDGRSDFYGEQISREYCMLMNGTHRWKELMAKYDFNAVLIRPDWPLASLLKEQPGWRVVDDDTKAILFERLPTTPSQPNSTR
;
A
#
# COMPACT_ATOMS: atom_id res chain seq x y z
N GLY A 1 -10.19 -2.88 -24.73
CA GLY A 1 -9.28 -3.42 -25.76
C GLY A 1 -9.11 -4.92 -25.62
N ALA A 2 -9.13 -5.45 -24.40
CA ALA A 2 -9.16 -6.89 -24.19
C ALA A 2 -10.57 -7.46 -24.32
N ASN A 3 -10.67 -8.73 -24.75
CA ASN A 3 -11.94 -9.46 -24.77
C ASN A 3 -12.37 -9.87 -23.35
N VAL A 4 -13.66 -10.19 -23.17
CA VAL A 4 -14.23 -10.47 -21.84
C VAL A 4 -13.61 -11.70 -21.17
N PHE A 5 -13.25 -12.72 -21.96
CA PHE A 5 -12.66 -13.97 -21.46
C PHE A 5 -11.25 -13.79 -20.88
N ILE A 6 -10.54 -12.72 -21.28
CA ILE A 6 -9.24 -12.35 -20.73
C ILE A 6 -9.41 -11.30 -19.63
N ALA A 7 -10.24 -10.30 -19.87
CA ALA A 7 -10.42 -9.19 -18.94
C ALA A 7 -10.99 -9.63 -17.59
N LEU A 8 -11.97 -10.54 -17.58
CA LEU A 8 -12.63 -10.96 -16.34
C LEU A 8 -11.69 -11.77 -15.42
N PRO A 9 -11.01 -12.85 -15.88
CA PRO A 9 -10.06 -13.56 -15.02
C PRO A 9 -8.91 -12.68 -14.54
N LEU A 10 -8.37 -11.81 -15.40
CA LEU A 10 -7.32 -10.87 -15.02
C LEU A 10 -7.80 -9.87 -13.96
N ALA A 11 -9.04 -9.37 -14.07
CA ALA A 11 -9.62 -8.49 -13.07
C ALA A 11 -9.81 -9.20 -11.72
N LEU A 12 -10.26 -10.46 -11.71
CA LEU A 12 -10.42 -11.26 -10.50
C LEU A 12 -9.06 -11.55 -9.83
N LEU A 13 -8.06 -11.96 -10.61
CA LEU A 13 -6.70 -12.18 -10.13
C LEU A 13 -6.08 -10.87 -9.61
N GLY A 14 -6.33 -9.75 -10.30
CA GLY A 14 -5.87 -8.43 -9.90
C GLY A 14 -6.48 -7.96 -8.59
N PHE A 15 -7.80 -8.14 -8.44
CA PHE A 15 -8.50 -7.84 -7.20
C PHE A 15 -7.94 -8.68 -6.04
N GLY A 16 -7.88 -10.00 -6.23
CA GLY A 16 -7.36 -10.93 -5.24
C GLY A 16 -5.92 -10.61 -4.82
N SER A 17 -5.04 -10.32 -5.77
CA SER A 17 -3.65 -9.89 -5.51
C SER A 17 -3.58 -8.57 -4.74
N SER A 18 -4.48 -7.64 -5.03
CA SER A 18 -4.50 -6.31 -4.40
C SER A 18 -5.08 -6.32 -2.98
N THR A 19 -5.79 -7.40 -2.57
CA THR A 19 -6.36 -7.53 -1.21
C THR A 19 -5.33 -7.40 -0.09
N VAL A 20 -4.05 -7.67 -0.37
CA VAL A 20 -2.93 -7.50 0.58
C VAL A 20 -2.86 -6.09 1.17
N HIS A 21 -3.33 -5.08 0.43
CA HIS A 21 -3.29 -3.68 0.84
C HIS A 21 -4.65 -2.95 0.69
N LEU A 22 -5.78 -3.68 0.67
CA LEU A 22 -7.12 -3.07 0.76
C LEU A 22 -7.45 -2.69 2.21
N LEU A 23 -6.74 -1.69 2.73
CA LEU A 23 -6.94 -1.12 4.05
C LEU A 23 -7.60 0.25 3.92
N ALA A 24 -8.47 0.62 4.87
CA ALA A 24 -9.09 1.95 4.93
C ALA A 24 -8.05 3.02 5.27
N ARG A 25 -7.25 3.42 4.28
CA ARG A 25 -6.11 4.34 4.39
C ARG A 25 -5.98 5.20 3.12
N PRO A 26 -5.34 6.38 3.20
CA PRO A 26 -5.21 7.28 2.05
C PRO A 26 -4.52 6.69 0.82
N HIS A 27 -3.71 5.63 0.95
CA HIS A 27 -3.03 5.02 -0.18
C HIS A 27 -4.00 4.36 -1.19
N LEU A 28 -5.26 4.08 -0.81
CA LEU A 28 -6.30 3.65 -1.77
C LEU A 28 -6.48 4.67 -2.89
N TRP A 29 -6.34 5.98 -2.61
CA TRP A 29 -6.36 7.02 -3.64
C TRP A 29 -5.24 6.82 -4.66
N THR A 30 -4.05 6.41 -4.21
CA THR A 30 -2.92 6.12 -5.12
C THR A 30 -3.24 4.94 -6.04
N MET A 31 -3.91 3.89 -5.54
CA MET A 31 -4.29 2.76 -6.39
C MET A 31 -5.25 3.21 -7.51
N VAL A 32 -6.28 3.98 -7.15
CA VAL A 32 -7.28 4.51 -8.11
C VAL A 32 -6.63 5.47 -9.10
N LEU A 33 -5.81 6.40 -8.61
CA LEU A 33 -5.16 7.41 -9.43
C LEU A 33 -4.12 6.80 -10.37
N VAL A 34 -3.33 5.83 -9.94
CA VAL A 34 -2.41 5.07 -10.82
C VAL A 34 -3.19 4.39 -11.94
N ALA A 35 -4.31 3.72 -11.63
CA ALA A 35 -5.14 3.07 -12.65
C ALA A 35 -5.73 4.08 -13.66
N ALA A 36 -6.22 5.23 -13.18
CA ALA A 36 -6.72 6.31 -14.03
C ALA A 36 -5.62 6.91 -14.93
N CYS A 37 -4.43 7.12 -14.37
CA CYS A 37 -3.27 7.61 -15.12
C CYS A 37 -2.81 6.61 -16.18
N ALA A 38 -2.71 5.32 -15.82
CA ALA A 38 -2.36 4.26 -16.76
C ALA A 38 -3.35 4.21 -17.94
N TRP A 39 -4.65 4.34 -17.66
CA TRP A 39 -5.68 4.42 -18.69
C TRP A 39 -5.53 5.64 -19.60
N LEU A 40 -5.33 6.85 -19.03
CA LEU A 40 -5.11 8.07 -19.81
C LEU A 40 -3.86 7.98 -20.69
N ILE A 41 -2.75 7.46 -20.14
CA ILE A 41 -1.49 7.28 -20.86
C ILE A 41 -1.68 6.28 -22.00
N GLN A 42 -2.28 5.13 -21.75
CA GLN A 42 -2.52 4.11 -22.78
C GLN A 42 -3.44 4.63 -23.89
N ARG A 43 -4.44 5.44 -23.54
CA ARG A 43 -5.31 6.12 -24.52
C ARG A 43 -4.50 7.09 -25.38
N ASP A 44 -3.65 7.92 -24.77
CA ASP A 44 -2.83 8.92 -25.48
C ASP A 44 -1.77 8.28 -26.38
N LEU A 45 -1.18 7.15 -25.97
CA LEU A 45 -0.22 6.38 -26.78
C LEU A 45 -0.84 5.80 -28.04
N ARG A 46 -2.13 5.41 -28.00
CA ARG A 46 -2.86 4.93 -29.19
C ARG A 46 -3.27 6.08 -30.10
N GLN A 47 -3.74 7.16 -29.51
CA GLN A 47 -4.13 8.37 -30.22
C GLN A 47 -3.97 9.56 -29.30
N HIS A 48 -3.12 10.52 -29.69
CA HIS A 48 -2.88 11.70 -28.87
C HIS A 48 -4.18 12.45 -28.58
N THR A 49 -4.43 12.72 -27.30
CA THR A 49 -5.61 13.42 -26.81
C THR A 49 -5.21 14.62 -25.97
N ARG A 50 -6.03 15.67 -25.93
CA ARG A 50 -5.80 16.79 -25.00
C ARG A 50 -6.03 16.40 -23.54
N TRP A 51 -6.80 15.33 -23.29
CA TRP A 51 -7.13 14.83 -21.96
C TRP A 51 -5.93 14.34 -21.16
N ILE A 52 -4.81 13.98 -21.80
CA ILE A 52 -3.60 13.59 -21.06
C ILE A 52 -3.08 14.71 -20.13
N TRP A 53 -3.34 15.97 -20.47
CA TRP A 53 -2.92 17.12 -19.66
C TRP A 53 -3.74 17.26 -18.37
N ALA A 54 -4.85 16.54 -18.23
CA ALA A 54 -5.57 16.44 -16.96
C ALA A 54 -4.71 15.81 -15.85
N LEU A 55 -3.63 15.10 -16.20
CA LEU A 55 -2.67 14.57 -15.22
C LEU A 55 -1.99 15.68 -14.39
N VAL A 56 -1.86 16.90 -14.92
CA VAL A 56 -1.28 18.04 -14.20
C VAL A 56 -2.16 18.48 -13.02
N PRO A 57 -3.43 18.91 -13.20
CA PRO A 57 -4.30 19.22 -12.07
C PRO A 57 -4.59 18.00 -11.19
N LEU A 58 -4.60 16.78 -11.76
CA LEU A 58 -4.73 15.55 -10.97
C LEU A 58 -3.55 15.36 -10.01
N THR A 59 -2.34 15.77 -10.40
CA THR A 59 -1.14 15.72 -9.53
C THR A 59 -1.29 16.64 -8.33
N VAL A 60 -1.87 17.84 -8.52
CA VAL A 60 -2.18 18.77 -7.41
C VAL A 60 -3.11 18.07 -6.42
N VAL A 61 -4.21 17.48 -6.89
CA VAL A 61 -5.14 16.75 -6.03
C VAL A 61 -4.43 15.57 -5.34
N TRP A 62 -3.64 14.79 -6.06
CA TRP A 62 -2.96 13.61 -5.53
C TRP A 62 -1.97 13.95 -4.42
N THR A 63 -1.15 15.00 -4.60
CA THR A 63 -0.14 15.41 -3.61
C THR A 63 -0.76 15.88 -2.29
N ASN A 64 -2.02 16.34 -2.33
CA ASN A 64 -2.81 16.69 -1.15
C ASN A 64 -3.57 15.49 -0.54
N LEU A 65 -3.61 14.34 -1.23
CA LEU A 65 -4.26 13.12 -0.74
C LEU A 65 -3.28 12.08 -0.18
N HIS A 66 -2.17 11.82 -0.88
CA HIS A 66 -1.22 10.77 -0.50
C HIS A 66 0.15 10.94 -1.19
N GLY A 67 1.23 10.55 -0.50
CA GLY A 67 2.62 10.60 -1.02
C GLY A 67 2.91 9.72 -2.24
N GLY A 68 1.98 8.86 -2.65
CA GLY A 68 2.13 7.98 -3.81
C GLY A 68 2.16 8.69 -5.16
N TRP A 69 2.04 10.02 -5.21
CA TRP A 69 2.11 10.83 -6.44
C TRP A 69 3.44 10.65 -7.21
N LEU A 70 4.53 10.30 -6.53
CA LEU A 70 5.82 9.97 -7.17
C LEU A 70 5.70 8.84 -8.20
N ALA A 71 4.75 7.92 -8.01
CA ALA A 71 4.47 6.86 -8.97
C ALA A 71 4.14 7.42 -10.36
N LEU A 72 3.40 8.53 -10.44
CA LEU A 72 3.06 9.16 -11.71
C LEU A 72 4.29 9.70 -12.42
N VAL A 73 5.18 10.38 -11.70
CA VAL A 73 6.42 10.93 -12.27
C VAL A 73 7.30 9.79 -12.78
N ALA A 74 7.43 8.71 -12.02
CA ALA A 74 8.16 7.52 -12.45
C ALA A 74 7.53 6.89 -13.73
N ILE A 75 6.21 6.72 -13.76
CA ILE A 75 5.49 6.18 -14.93
C ILE A 75 5.75 7.06 -16.17
N LEU A 76 5.58 8.38 -16.06
CA LEU A 76 5.78 9.30 -17.18
C LEU A 76 7.25 9.31 -17.66
N GLY A 77 8.20 9.26 -16.74
CA GLY A 77 9.62 9.13 -17.04
C GLY A 77 9.93 7.85 -17.82
N ILE A 78 9.39 6.71 -17.37
CA ILE A 78 9.56 5.41 -18.03
C ILE A 78 8.91 5.40 -19.41
N VAL A 79 7.70 5.98 -19.56
CA VAL A 79 7.03 6.11 -20.87
C VAL A 79 7.86 6.94 -21.83
N SER A 80 8.41 8.07 -21.37
CA SER A 80 9.30 8.91 -22.17
C SER A 80 10.57 8.17 -22.59
N ALA A 81 11.22 7.45 -21.67
CA ALA A 81 12.41 6.65 -21.94
C ALA A 81 12.13 5.50 -22.92
N GLY A 82 11.04 4.75 -22.73
CA GLY A 82 10.62 3.69 -23.65
C GLY A 82 10.32 4.23 -25.04
N SER A 83 9.61 5.36 -25.14
CA SER A 83 9.34 6.05 -26.40
C SER A 83 10.62 6.54 -27.07
N ALA A 84 11.64 6.94 -26.30
CA ALA A 84 12.93 7.35 -26.85
C ALA A 84 13.67 6.17 -27.47
N ILE A 85 13.69 5.01 -26.80
CA ILE A 85 14.27 3.77 -27.36
C ILE A 85 13.53 3.37 -28.65
N GLU A 86 12.19 3.39 -28.63
CA GLU A 86 11.38 3.10 -29.82
C GLU A 86 11.65 4.09 -30.96
N THR A 87 11.85 5.38 -30.64
CA THR A 87 12.20 6.41 -31.64
C THR A 87 13.57 6.16 -32.24
N LEU A 88 14.58 5.81 -31.43
CA LEU A 88 15.92 5.46 -31.90
C LEU A 88 15.91 4.22 -32.82
N LEU A 89 14.94 3.32 -32.63
CA LEU A 89 14.72 2.13 -33.45
C LEU A 89 13.77 2.36 -34.63
N GLY A 90 13.35 3.60 -34.88
CA GLY A 90 12.48 3.99 -35.99
C GLY A 90 11.01 3.60 -35.84
N GLN A 91 10.54 3.28 -34.64
CA GLN A 91 9.16 2.85 -34.35
C GLN A 91 8.25 3.96 -33.82
N SER A 92 8.83 5.08 -33.36
CA SER A 92 8.10 6.18 -32.71
C SER A 92 8.67 7.54 -33.14
N SER A 93 8.23 8.62 -32.48
CA SER A 93 8.62 9.99 -32.81
C SER A 93 9.17 10.75 -31.60
N TRP A 94 10.11 11.66 -31.85
CA TRP A 94 10.62 12.60 -30.83
C TRP A 94 9.53 13.53 -30.28
N ILE A 95 8.42 13.71 -30.99
CA ILE A 95 7.25 14.47 -30.51
C ILE A 95 6.66 13.76 -29.29
N THR A 96 6.49 12.44 -29.36
CA THR A 96 6.00 11.60 -28.25
C THR A 96 6.93 11.69 -27.05
N VAL A 97 8.25 11.57 -27.26
CA VAL A 97 9.27 11.66 -26.20
C VAL A 97 9.18 13.00 -25.46
N ARG A 98 9.21 14.12 -26.22
CA ARG A 98 9.15 15.47 -25.66
C ARG A 98 7.83 15.75 -24.95
N ARG A 99 6.71 15.21 -25.47
CA ARG A 99 5.39 15.32 -24.86
C ARG A 99 5.36 14.71 -23.46
N TYR A 100 5.80 13.46 -23.30
CA TYR A 100 5.81 12.80 -21.99
C TYR A 100 6.89 13.36 -21.05
N ALA A 101 8.05 13.77 -21.57
CA ALA A 101 9.08 14.44 -20.77
C ALA A 101 8.57 15.77 -20.20
N PHE A 102 7.93 16.60 -21.04
CA PHE A 102 7.33 17.84 -20.59
C PHE A 102 6.18 17.60 -19.62
N LEU A 103 5.34 16.58 -19.87
CA LEU A 103 4.26 16.23 -18.95
C LEU A 103 4.79 15.77 -17.59
N ALA A 104 5.88 14.99 -17.56
CA ALA A 104 6.55 14.60 -16.31
C ALA A 104 7.06 15.84 -15.56
N ALA A 105 7.72 16.77 -16.25
CA ALA A 105 8.19 18.03 -15.67
C ALA A 105 7.03 18.89 -15.15
N ALA A 106 5.92 18.98 -15.91
CA ALA A 106 4.73 19.74 -15.51
C ALA A 106 4.04 19.12 -14.29
N CYS A 107 3.94 17.78 -14.20
CA CYS A 107 3.40 17.10 -13.02
C CYS A 107 4.33 17.29 -11.82
N LEU A 108 5.65 17.21 -12.00
CA LEU A 108 6.61 17.48 -10.94
C LEU A 108 6.52 18.93 -10.44
N ALA A 109 6.36 19.91 -11.33
CA ALA A 109 6.14 21.29 -10.93
C ALA A 109 4.79 21.47 -10.22
N ALA A 110 3.71 20.84 -10.73
CA ALA A 110 2.40 20.88 -10.11
C ALA A 110 2.37 20.24 -8.72
N SER A 111 3.26 19.27 -8.45
CA SER A 111 3.35 18.65 -7.13
C SER A 111 3.81 19.59 -6.01
N LEU A 112 4.38 20.75 -6.35
CA LEU A 112 4.69 21.82 -5.40
C LEU A 112 3.45 22.58 -4.90
N ILE A 113 2.29 22.40 -5.53
CA ILE A 113 1.03 23.04 -5.14
C ILE A 113 0.36 22.20 -4.03
N ASN A 114 0.94 22.29 -2.83
CA ASN A 114 0.45 21.65 -1.61
C ASN A 114 0.87 22.49 -0.37
N PRO A 115 0.24 22.32 0.81
CA PRO A 115 0.56 23.10 2.01
C PRO A 115 2.04 23.07 2.45
N PHE A 116 2.76 22.00 2.11
CA PHE A 116 4.17 21.81 2.45
C PHE A 116 5.13 22.21 1.33
N THR A 117 4.61 22.52 0.13
CA THR A 117 5.37 22.91 -1.07
C THR A 117 6.56 21.98 -1.34
N TRP A 118 7.80 22.48 -1.31
CA TRP A 118 9.02 21.72 -1.51
C TRP A 118 9.42 20.85 -0.31
N HIS A 119 8.96 21.17 0.91
CA HIS A 119 9.27 20.38 2.11
C HIS A 119 8.70 18.96 2.01
N LEU A 120 7.59 18.78 1.27
CA LEU A 120 7.07 17.44 0.95
C LEU A 120 8.11 16.63 0.17
N HIS A 121 8.80 17.24 -0.80
CA HIS A 121 9.82 16.55 -1.60
C HIS A 121 11.04 16.19 -0.75
N ALA A 122 11.47 17.10 0.11
CA ALA A 122 12.57 16.86 1.04
C ALA A 122 12.25 15.68 1.98
N HIS A 123 11.05 15.69 2.57
CA HIS A 123 10.57 14.61 3.41
C HIS A 123 10.49 13.28 2.65
N MET A 124 9.99 13.26 1.41
CA MET A 124 9.92 12.04 0.61
C MET A 124 11.32 11.50 0.25
N ALA A 125 12.29 12.37 -0.04
CA ALA A 125 13.67 11.96 -0.30
C ALA A 125 14.33 11.34 0.94
N GLU A 126 14.14 11.96 2.11
CA GLU A 126 14.57 11.39 3.39
C GLU A 126 13.88 10.05 3.65
N TYR A 127 12.55 10.01 3.55
CA TYR A 127 11.76 8.80 3.79
C TYR A 127 12.18 7.60 2.92
N LEU A 128 12.49 7.82 1.65
CA LEU A 128 12.90 6.74 0.73
C LEU A 128 14.35 6.26 0.97
N THR A 129 15.20 7.08 1.61
CA THR A 129 16.61 6.76 1.87
C THR A 129 16.83 6.13 3.24
N VAL A 130 15.86 6.22 4.14
CA VAL A 130 15.96 5.68 5.51
C VAL A 130 15.70 4.17 5.52
N ASP A 131 16.74 3.39 5.79
CA ASP A 131 16.68 1.92 5.71
C ASP A 131 15.98 1.26 6.91
N TRP A 132 16.05 1.84 8.11
CA TRP A 132 15.45 1.23 9.30
C TRP A 132 13.91 1.09 9.21
N ILE A 133 13.24 2.01 8.50
CA ILE A 133 11.79 1.95 8.28
C ILE A 133 11.42 0.72 7.44
N LYS A 134 12.25 0.42 6.43
CA LYS A 134 12.05 -0.72 5.52
C LYS A 134 12.18 -2.05 6.24
N ASP A 135 13.10 -2.12 7.21
CA ASP A 135 13.37 -3.34 7.98
C ASP A 135 12.34 -3.59 9.09
N LEU A 136 11.72 -2.53 9.61
CA LEU A 136 10.79 -2.64 10.73
C LEU A 136 9.35 -2.89 10.25
N ILE A 137 8.88 -2.15 9.25
CA ILE A 137 7.48 -2.18 8.83
C ILE A 137 7.27 -3.27 7.79
N GLY A 138 6.43 -4.25 8.12
CA GLY A 138 6.18 -5.43 7.26
C GLY A 138 5.74 -5.09 5.82
N GLU A 139 5.07 -3.96 5.61
CA GLU A 139 4.60 -3.52 4.29
C GLU A 139 5.75 -3.16 3.32
N PHE A 140 6.92 -2.80 3.84
CA PHE A 140 8.10 -2.45 3.05
C PHE A 140 9.03 -3.62 2.79
N LYS A 141 8.76 -4.77 3.43
CA LYS A 141 9.53 -5.99 3.20
C LYS A 141 9.17 -6.62 1.86
N SER A 142 10.10 -7.43 1.35
CA SER A 142 9.84 -8.29 0.21
C SER A 142 8.66 -9.24 0.51
N PRO A 143 7.81 -9.52 -0.49
CA PRO A 143 6.65 -10.37 -0.30
C PRO A 143 7.03 -11.83 -0.08
N THR A 144 6.21 -12.55 0.70
CA THR A 144 6.30 -14.00 0.84
C THR A 144 5.20 -14.70 0.04
N PHE A 145 5.56 -15.64 -0.83
CA PHE A 145 4.64 -16.32 -1.75
C PHE A 145 3.94 -17.53 -1.12
N ARG A 146 3.19 -17.30 -0.04
CA ARG A 146 2.52 -18.40 0.71
C ARG A 146 1.00 -18.30 0.70
N ALA A 147 0.47 -17.10 0.91
CA ALA A 147 -0.97 -16.84 0.93
C ALA A 147 -1.57 -16.89 -0.49
N GLU A 148 -2.88 -17.14 -0.58
CA GLU A 148 -3.58 -17.25 -1.87
C GLU A 148 -3.44 -16.00 -2.73
N ASN A 149 -3.66 -14.82 -2.15
CA ASN A 149 -3.46 -13.53 -2.82
C ASN A 149 -2.01 -13.35 -3.34
N MET A 150 -1.03 -13.86 -2.61
CA MET A 150 0.38 -13.79 -3.02
C MET A 150 0.70 -14.75 -4.17
N LYS A 151 0.04 -15.92 -4.24
CA LYS A 151 0.14 -16.83 -5.39
C LYS A 151 -0.50 -16.25 -6.64
N GLN A 152 -1.62 -15.55 -6.49
CA GLN A 152 -2.25 -14.82 -7.59
C GLN A 152 -1.31 -13.71 -8.12
N TYR A 153 -0.67 -12.97 -7.21
CA TYR A 153 0.35 -11.99 -7.56
C TYR A 153 1.53 -12.64 -8.29
N GLU A 154 2.05 -13.77 -7.80
CA GLU A 154 3.13 -14.53 -8.42
C GLU A 154 2.79 -14.93 -9.86
N LEU A 155 1.57 -15.41 -10.09
CA LEU A 155 1.09 -15.75 -11.43
C LEU A 155 1.08 -14.53 -12.35
N ILE A 156 0.51 -13.40 -11.90
CA ILE A 156 0.50 -12.15 -12.69
C ILE A 156 1.94 -11.71 -12.99
N LEU A 157 2.83 -11.77 -12.00
CA LEU A 157 4.24 -11.40 -12.12
C LEU A 157 4.94 -12.20 -13.21
N LEU A 158 4.91 -13.53 -13.12
CA LEU A 158 5.59 -14.43 -14.06
C LEU A 158 5.04 -14.27 -15.49
N VAL A 159 3.71 -14.24 -15.64
CA VAL A 159 3.08 -14.10 -16.96
C VAL A 159 3.35 -12.72 -17.56
N SER A 160 3.35 -11.66 -16.76
CA SER A 160 3.66 -10.30 -17.24
C SER A 160 5.13 -10.16 -17.67
N ILE A 161 6.07 -10.80 -16.96
CA ILE A 161 7.49 -10.83 -17.37
C ILE A 161 7.65 -11.61 -18.68
N ALA A 162 7.00 -12.77 -18.81
CA ALA A 162 7.03 -13.55 -20.06
C ALA A 162 6.44 -12.76 -21.25
N ALA A 163 5.29 -12.11 -21.04
CA ALA A 163 4.67 -11.24 -22.04
C ALA A 163 5.56 -10.04 -22.41
N SER A 164 6.30 -9.50 -21.43
CA SER A 164 7.27 -8.43 -21.65
C SER A 164 8.41 -8.86 -22.58
N GLY A 165 8.92 -10.08 -22.42
CA GLY A 165 9.91 -10.66 -23.33
C GLY A 165 9.41 -10.71 -24.77
N ALA A 166 8.18 -11.19 -24.98
CA ALA A 166 7.57 -11.24 -26.32
C ALA A 166 7.34 -9.84 -26.93
N ALA A 167 6.98 -8.84 -26.12
CA ALA A 167 6.80 -7.46 -26.56
C ALA A 167 8.12 -6.77 -26.92
N LEU A 168 9.19 -7.01 -26.16
CA LEU A 168 10.53 -6.50 -26.45
C LEU A 168 11.08 -7.04 -27.78
N LEU A 169 10.85 -8.32 -28.08
CA LEU A 169 11.22 -8.91 -29.38
C LEU A 169 10.52 -8.23 -30.56
N ARG A 170 9.34 -7.66 -30.34
CA ARG A 170 8.61 -6.86 -31.33
C ARG A 170 8.96 -5.37 -31.30
N ARG A 171 10.04 -5.00 -30.60
CA ARG A 171 10.52 -3.61 -30.43
C ARG A 171 9.50 -2.66 -29.77
N ASN A 172 8.59 -3.19 -28.94
CA ASN A 172 7.75 -2.39 -28.04
C ASN A 172 8.40 -2.36 -26.65
N PHE A 173 8.81 -1.18 -26.21
CA PHE A 173 9.59 -0.98 -24.99
C PHE A 173 8.78 -0.30 -23.89
N VAL A 174 7.82 0.57 -24.21
CA VAL A 174 7.06 1.33 -23.19
C VAL A 174 6.35 0.40 -22.20
N GLY A 175 5.60 -0.58 -22.70
CA GLY A 175 4.88 -1.54 -21.85
C GLY A 175 5.82 -2.40 -20.99
N PRO A 176 6.78 -3.12 -21.60
CA PRO A 176 7.75 -3.93 -20.87
C PRO A 176 8.54 -3.17 -19.81
N LEU A 177 9.01 -1.95 -20.08
CA LEU A 177 9.78 -1.18 -19.10
C LEU A 177 8.92 -0.81 -17.88
N LEU A 178 7.65 -0.44 -18.08
CA LEU A 178 6.72 -0.20 -16.98
C LEU A 178 6.50 -1.46 -16.15
N VAL A 179 6.24 -2.60 -16.80
CA VAL A 179 6.05 -3.89 -16.14
C VAL A 179 7.27 -4.28 -15.33
N LEU A 180 8.47 -4.23 -15.92
CA LEU A 180 9.71 -4.64 -15.28
C LEU A 180 10.08 -3.74 -14.10
N PHE A 181 9.89 -2.42 -14.22
CA PHE A 181 10.13 -1.48 -13.13
C PHE A 181 9.22 -1.74 -11.93
N TRP A 182 7.91 -1.87 -12.17
CA TRP A 182 6.96 -2.11 -11.10
C TRP A 182 7.04 -3.53 -10.54
N ALA A 183 7.41 -4.52 -11.35
CA ALA A 183 7.70 -5.89 -10.92
C ALA A 183 8.89 -5.91 -9.95
N HIS A 184 9.98 -5.24 -10.30
CA HIS A 184 11.12 -5.08 -9.39
C HIS A 184 10.68 -4.36 -8.10
N SER A 185 9.96 -3.25 -8.23
CA SER A 185 9.48 -2.48 -7.08
C SER A 185 8.58 -3.28 -6.14
N SER A 186 7.74 -4.17 -6.67
CA SER A 186 6.85 -5.06 -5.90
C SER A 186 7.58 -6.27 -5.28
N LEU A 187 8.71 -6.68 -5.86
CA LEU A 187 9.60 -7.67 -5.25
C LEU A 187 10.45 -7.08 -4.13
N VAL A 188 10.85 -5.80 -4.26
CA VAL A 188 11.55 -5.08 -3.20
C VAL A 188 10.62 -4.82 -2.01
N SER A 189 9.38 -4.41 -2.27
CA SER A 189 8.43 -4.03 -1.22
C SER A 189 7.00 -4.44 -1.58
N ALA A 190 6.34 -5.21 -0.71
CA ALA A 190 4.96 -5.65 -0.88
C ALA A 190 3.98 -4.49 -1.11
N ARG A 191 4.27 -3.30 -0.55
CA ARG A 191 3.53 -2.05 -0.78
C ARG A 191 3.30 -1.69 -2.26
N HIS A 192 4.20 -2.10 -3.16
CA HIS A 192 4.07 -1.80 -4.59
C HIS A 192 3.29 -2.85 -5.39
N ILE A 193 2.87 -3.98 -4.78
CA ILE A 193 2.08 -5.02 -5.46
C ILE A 193 0.83 -4.44 -6.14
N PRO A 194 -0.02 -3.63 -5.49
CA PRO A 194 -1.21 -3.10 -6.14
C PRO A 194 -0.89 -2.17 -7.31
N LEU A 195 0.23 -1.43 -7.25
CA LEU A 195 0.68 -0.54 -8.31
C LEU A 195 1.18 -1.34 -9.51
N PHE A 196 1.95 -2.40 -9.25
CA PHE A 196 2.37 -3.36 -10.28
C PHE A 196 1.16 -4.00 -10.96
N VAL A 197 0.16 -4.45 -10.21
CA VAL A 197 -1.07 -5.04 -10.77
C VAL A 197 -1.83 -4.02 -11.62
N ALA A 198 -2.00 -2.79 -11.13
CA ALA A 198 -2.71 -1.73 -11.88
C ALA A 198 -2.03 -1.39 -13.21
N ILE A 199 -0.70 -1.46 -13.27
CA ILE A 199 0.09 -1.15 -14.48
C ILE A 199 0.23 -2.36 -15.42
N SER A 200 0.45 -3.56 -14.87
CA SER A 200 0.74 -4.76 -15.65
C SER A 200 -0.50 -5.37 -16.27
N LEU A 201 -1.67 -5.31 -15.61
CA LEU A 201 -2.87 -5.96 -16.11
C LEU A 201 -3.37 -5.41 -17.45
N PRO A 202 -3.45 -4.08 -17.69
CA PRO A 202 -3.84 -3.57 -19.01
C PRO A 202 -2.88 -3.99 -20.12
N PHE A 203 -1.58 -4.03 -19.83
CA PHE A 203 -0.55 -4.50 -20.76
C PHE A 203 -0.72 -6.00 -21.05
N LEU A 204 -0.83 -6.81 -20.00
CA LEU A 204 -1.00 -8.26 -20.12
C LEU A 204 -2.29 -8.60 -20.86
N ALA A 205 -3.37 -7.88 -20.59
CA ALA A 205 -4.65 -8.09 -21.26
C ALA A 205 -4.55 -7.79 -22.77
N GLU A 206 -3.80 -6.77 -23.18
CA GLU A 206 -3.55 -6.47 -24.59
C GLU A 206 -2.72 -7.58 -25.26
N GLU A 207 -1.68 -8.07 -24.60
CA GLU A 207 -0.81 -9.12 -25.12
C GLU A 207 -1.50 -10.47 -25.23
N LEU A 208 -2.27 -10.87 -24.22
CA LEU A 208 -3.08 -12.09 -24.28
C LEU A 208 -4.18 -11.97 -25.34
N THR A 209 -4.77 -10.79 -25.51
CA THR A 209 -5.80 -10.58 -26.53
C THR A 209 -5.21 -10.70 -27.93
N ARG A 210 -3.99 -10.18 -28.15
CA ARG A 210 -3.27 -10.36 -29.41
C ARG A 210 -3.08 -11.84 -29.73
N LEU A 211 -2.59 -12.63 -28.77
CA LEU A 211 -2.39 -14.08 -28.92
C LEU A 211 -3.72 -14.79 -29.20
N TRP A 212 -4.78 -14.43 -28.47
CA TRP A 212 -6.12 -14.98 -28.67
C TRP A 212 -6.63 -14.69 -30.08
N THR A 213 -6.53 -13.44 -30.54
CA THR A 213 -6.96 -13.07 -31.89
C THR A 213 -6.19 -13.85 -32.95
N SER A 214 -4.87 -13.97 -32.82
CA SER A 214 -4.05 -14.78 -33.74
C SER A 214 -4.45 -16.26 -33.75
N TRP A 215 -4.79 -16.84 -32.59
CA TRP A 215 -5.26 -18.21 -32.48
C TRP A 215 -6.64 -18.42 -33.11
N THR A 216 -7.57 -17.49 -32.92
CA THR A 216 -8.94 -17.61 -33.45
C THR A 216 -9.07 -17.21 -34.92
N ALA A 217 -8.15 -16.41 -35.46
CA ALA A 217 -8.25 -15.86 -36.82
C ALA A 217 -8.23 -16.95 -37.91
N THR A 218 -7.55 -18.06 -37.66
CA THR A 218 -7.42 -19.19 -38.60
C THR A 218 -8.41 -20.32 -38.31
N ALA A 219 -9.24 -20.18 -37.28
CA ALA A 219 -10.16 -21.23 -36.86
C ALA A 219 -11.43 -21.28 -37.74
N LYS A 220 -11.97 -22.49 -37.96
CA LYS A 220 -13.27 -22.66 -38.63
C LYS A 220 -14.36 -22.03 -37.77
N LYS A 221 -15.33 -21.31 -38.37
CA LYS A 221 -16.43 -20.66 -37.64
C LYS A 221 -17.26 -21.61 -36.77
N SER A 222 -17.37 -22.88 -37.16
CA SER A 222 -18.07 -23.93 -36.42
C SER A 222 -17.24 -24.62 -35.34
N SER A 223 -15.93 -24.33 -35.27
CA SER A 223 -15.05 -24.90 -34.24
C SER A 223 -15.15 -24.11 -32.93
N VAL A 224 -14.81 -24.75 -31.81
CA VAL A 224 -14.80 -24.11 -30.48
C VAL A 224 -13.98 -22.79 -30.49
N PRO A 225 -12.76 -22.72 -31.05
CA PRO A 225 -12.02 -21.46 -31.11
C PRO A 225 -12.69 -20.39 -31.98
N GLY A 226 -13.37 -20.79 -33.07
CA GLY A 226 -14.11 -19.87 -33.93
C GLY A 226 -15.33 -19.27 -33.23
N ILE A 227 -16.07 -20.09 -32.49
CA ILE A 227 -17.22 -19.65 -31.67
C ILE A 227 -16.74 -18.71 -30.56
N LEU A 228 -15.72 -19.10 -29.80
CA LEU A 228 -15.15 -18.28 -28.74
C LEU A 228 -14.57 -16.95 -29.28
N GLY A 229 -13.95 -16.96 -30.46
CA GLY A 229 -13.50 -15.76 -31.16
C GLY A 229 -14.64 -14.82 -31.55
N ALA A 230 -15.77 -15.37 -32.04
CA ALA A 230 -16.95 -14.57 -32.38
C ALA A 230 -17.58 -13.92 -31.13
N LEU A 231 -17.78 -14.68 -30.04
CA LEU A 231 -18.28 -14.14 -28.77
C LEU A 231 -17.33 -13.07 -28.19
N ALA A 232 -16.02 -13.28 -28.31
CA ALA A 232 -15.02 -12.32 -27.88
C ALA A 232 -15.12 -10.99 -28.67
N ALA A 233 -15.29 -11.05 -29.99
CA ALA A 233 -15.43 -9.87 -30.83
C ALA A 233 -16.72 -9.10 -30.55
N GLU A 234 -17.84 -9.82 -30.37
CA GLU A 234 -19.14 -9.23 -30.07
C GLU A 234 -19.16 -8.54 -28.70
N SER A 235 -18.63 -9.21 -27.66
CA SER A 235 -18.50 -8.64 -26.32
C SER A 235 -17.59 -7.40 -26.30
N GLN A 236 -16.51 -7.39 -27.08
CA GLN A 236 -15.62 -6.24 -27.19
C GLN A 236 -16.30 -5.01 -27.79
N ALA A 237 -17.18 -5.21 -28.78
CA ALA A 237 -17.98 -4.14 -29.39
C ALA A 237 -19.06 -3.60 -28.43
N GLY A 238 -19.70 -4.47 -27.64
CA GLY A 238 -20.71 -4.09 -26.65
C GLY A 238 -20.13 -3.38 -25.42
N ILE A 239 -19.05 -3.90 -24.84
CA ILE A 239 -18.43 -3.37 -23.62
C ILE A 239 -17.78 -1.99 -23.86
N GLY A 240 -17.23 -1.75 -25.05
CA GLY A 240 -16.65 -0.45 -25.42
C GLY A 240 -17.66 0.71 -25.37
N ARG A 241 -18.95 0.42 -25.59
CA ARG A 241 -20.07 1.38 -25.47
C ARG A 241 -20.69 1.40 -24.07
N ALA A 242 -20.47 0.35 -23.28
CA ALA A 242 -21.12 0.13 -21.98
C ALA A 242 -20.23 0.46 -20.76
N SER A 243 -19.06 1.09 -20.93
CA SER A 243 -18.12 1.36 -19.83
C SER A 243 -18.71 2.17 -18.66
N VAL A 244 -19.71 3.03 -18.91
CA VAL A 244 -20.45 3.76 -17.85
C VAL A 244 -21.47 2.85 -17.16
N TRP A 245 -22.06 1.91 -17.91
CA TRP A 245 -22.99 0.93 -17.39
C TRP A 245 -22.33 -0.16 -16.57
N ALA A 246 -21.00 -0.32 -16.56
CA ALA A 246 -20.31 -1.23 -15.63
C ALA A 246 -20.35 -0.72 -14.17
N VAL A 247 -20.52 0.59 -13.97
CA VAL A 247 -20.63 1.21 -12.64
C VAL A 247 -22.00 0.93 -12.02
N LEU A 248 -23.06 0.83 -12.83
CA LEU A 248 -24.43 0.62 -12.33
C LEU A 248 -24.61 -0.74 -11.60
N PRO A 249 -24.23 -1.90 -12.18
CA PRO A 249 -24.24 -3.18 -11.49
C PRO A 249 -23.38 -3.17 -10.24
N PHE A 250 -22.24 -2.48 -10.26
CA PHE A 250 -21.40 -2.33 -9.07
C PHE A 250 -22.14 -1.56 -7.98
N ILE A 251 -22.78 -0.43 -8.30
CA ILE A 251 -23.60 0.34 -7.34
C ILE A 251 -24.77 -0.50 -6.84
N VAL A 252 -25.46 -1.24 -7.71
CA VAL A 252 -26.59 -2.10 -7.34
C VAL A 252 -26.15 -3.22 -6.40
N VAL A 253 -25.04 -3.91 -6.70
CA VAL A 253 -24.47 -4.98 -5.86
C VAL A 253 -23.88 -4.43 -4.57
N ALA A 254 -23.30 -3.22 -4.59
CA ALA A 254 -22.75 -2.57 -3.42
C ALA A 254 -23.81 -1.86 -2.55
N SER A 255 -25.00 -1.57 -3.09
CA SER A 255 -26.04 -0.84 -2.36
C SER A 255 -26.49 -1.49 -1.05
N PRO A 256 -26.61 -2.84 -0.93
CA PRO A 256 -26.92 -3.47 0.35
C PRO A 256 -25.75 -3.36 1.35
N LEU A 257 -24.51 -3.24 0.87
CA LEU A 257 -23.34 -3.02 1.72
C LEU A 257 -23.37 -1.63 2.36
N LEU A 258 -24.00 -0.64 1.71
CA LEU A 258 -24.22 0.70 2.29
C LEU A 258 -25.24 0.68 3.43
N ALA A 259 -26.11 -0.34 3.47
CA ALA A 259 -27.06 -0.54 4.56
C ALA A 259 -26.49 -1.35 5.73
N LEU A 260 -25.26 -1.87 5.62
CA LEU A 260 -24.59 -2.52 6.75
C LEU A 260 -24.30 -1.48 7.84
N PRO A 261 -24.49 -1.82 9.12
CA PRO A 261 -24.19 -0.92 10.21
C PRO A 261 -22.71 -0.57 10.18
N TRP A 262 -22.40 0.72 9.97
CA TRP A 262 -21.03 1.20 9.99
C TRP A 262 -20.43 0.97 11.38
N PRO A 263 -19.19 0.44 11.49
CA PRO A 263 -18.54 0.23 12.78
C PRO A 263 -18.49 1.54 13.57
N LYS A 264 -19.02 1.52 14.80
CA LYS A 264 -19.02 2.69 15.69
C LYS A 264 -17.72 2.84 16.49
N ASP A 265 -16.95 1.76 16.59
CA ASP A 265 -15.67 1.73 17.28
C ASP A 265 -14.74 0.70 16.60
N PHE A 266 -13.51 0.63 17.08
CA PHE A 266 -12.50 -0.32 16.68
C PHE A 266 -12.96 -1.77 16.89
N PRO A 267 -12.41 -2.75 16.15
CA PRO A 267 -12.79 -4.15 16.31
C PRO A 267 -12.29 -4.71 17.66
N PRO A 268 -13.17 -5.19 18.56
CA PRO A 268 -12.76 -5.77 19.85
C PRO A 268 -11.93 -7.05 19.71
N SER A 269 -11.84 -7.62 18.50
CA SER A 269 -10.96 -8.73 18.17
C SER A 269 -9.48 -8.32 18.08
N ARG A 270 -9.17 -7.04 17.82
CA ARG A 270 -7.80 -6.54 17.65
C ARG A 270 -7.38 -5.50 18.70
N PHE A 271 -8.33 -4.77 19.28
CA PHE A 271 -8.05 -3.67 20.21
C PHE A 271 -8.56 -3.95 21.62
N PRO A 272 -7.82 -3.53 22.67
CA PRO A 272 -8.16 -3.77 24.08
C PRO A 272 -9.21 -2.77 24.60
N ILE A 273 -10.33 -2.63 23.89
CA ILE A 273 -11.35 -1.58 24.13
C ILE A 273 -11.84 -1.61 25.57
N LYS A 274 -12.29 -2.78 26.04
CA LYS A 274 -12.84 -2.94 27.40
C LYS A 274 -11.81 -2.67 28.48
N MET A 275 -10.55 -3.06 28.26
CA MET A 275 -9.47 -2.84 29.21
C MET A 275 -9.12 -1.35 29.31
N VAL A 276 -9.04 -0.66 28.17
CA VAL A 276 -8.81 0.79 28.12
C VAL A 276 -9.96 1.56 28.78
N GLU A 277 -11.21 1.18 28.53
CA GLU A 277 -12.38 1.82 29.15
C GLU A 277 -12.42 1.59 30.67
N LYS A 278 -12.15 0.36 31.12
CA LYS A 278 -12.12 0.01 32.55
C LYS A 278 -11.02 0.73 33.32
N HIS A 279 -9.85 0.93 32.71
CA HIS A 279 -8.67 1.49 33.35
C HIS A 279 -8.28 2.89 32.83
N ALA A 280 -9.23 3.63 32.27
CA ALA A 280 -8.97 4.94 31.64
C ALA A 280 -8.27 5.93 32.58
N GLU A 281 -8.70 6.02 33.84
CA GLU A 281 -8.09 6.93 34.83
C GLU A 281 -6.67 6.50 35.23
N LEU A 282 -6.38 5.18 35.26
CA LEU A 282 -5.02 4.69 35.44
C LEU A 282 -4.16 5.06 34.24
N LEU A 283 -4.65 4.87 33.01
CA LEU A 283 -3.90 5.19 31.80
C LEU A 283 -3.60 6.69 31.73
N VAL A 284 -4.58 7.55 31.97
CA VAL A 284 -4.43 9.02 31.90
C VAL A 284 -3.42 9.56 32.92
N ARG A 285 -3.36 9.01 34.13
CA ARG A 285 -2.39 9.44 35.16
C ARG A 285 -0.99 8.86 34.95
N SER A 286 -0.83 7.98 33.96
CA SER A 286 0.38 7.18 33.74
C SER A 286 1.15 7.59 32.49
N ARG A 287 2.47 7.48 32.57
CA ARG A 287 3.37 7.40 31.42
C ARG A 287 3.32 5.98 30.90
N VAL A 288 2.54 5.77 29.84
CA VAL A 288 2.23 4.44 29.30
C VAL A 288 3.20 4.07 28.18
N TYR A 289 3.83 2.90 28.29
CA TYR A 289 4.39 2.19 27.14
C TYR A 289 3.30 1.28 26.55
N ALA A 290 2.89 1.53 25.32
CA ALA A 290 1.83 0.79 24.66
C ALA A 290 2.29 0.18 23.33
N GLU A 291 1.62 -0.87 22.89
CA GLU A 291 1.69 -1.30 21.49
C GLU A 291 1.23 -0.15 20.57
N ASP A 292 1.84 -0.04 19.38
CA ASP A 292 1.79 1.15 18.51
C ASP A 292 0.39 1.42 17.98
N GLN A 293 -0.35 0.38 17.60
CA GLN A 293 -1.73 0.54 17.14
C GLN A 293 -2.67 0.85 18.31
N TRP A 294 -2.43 0.27 19.48
CA TRP A 294 -3.19 0.56 20.67
C TRP A 294 -2.89 1.96 21.19
N ALA A 295 -1.67 2.48 20.99
CA ALA A 295 -1.33 3.87 21.24
C ALA A 295 -2.17 4.81 20.34
N ASP A 296 -2.36 4.48 19.05
CA ASP A 296 -3.30 5.22 18.19
C ASP A 296 -4.72 5.24 18.78
N TYR A 297 -5.16 4.12 19.36
CA TYR A 297 -6.46 4.03 20.04
C TYR A 297 -6.51 4.86 21.33
N LEU A 298 -5.43 4.90 22.11
CA LEU A 298 -5.31 5.79 23.27
C LEU A 298 -5.40 7.27 22.87
N ILE A 299 -4.78 7.67 21.76
CA ILE A 299 -4.94 9.02 21.21
C ILE A 299 -6.42 9.25 20.88
N TYR A 300 -7.06 8.34 20.15
CA TYR A 300 -8.46 8.50 19.73
C TYR A 300 -9.42 8.66 20.92
N ARG A 301 -9.26 7.85 21.98
CA ARG A 301 -10.20 7.83 23.13
C ARG A 301 -9.84 8.80 24.25
N LEU A 302 -8.56 9.04 24.50
CA LEU A 302 -8.09 9.72 25.71
C LEU A 302 -7.36 11.04 25.44
N SER A 303 -7.19 11.46 24.18
CA SER A 303 -6.65 12.78 23.85
C SER A 303 -7.60 13.90 24.34
N PRO A 304 -7.07 15.04 24.85
CA PRO A 304 -5.65 15.37 25.03
C PRO A 304 -5.08 14.95 26.39
N ARG A 305 -5.85 14.24 27.23
CA ARG A 305 -5.47 13.87 28.60
C ARG A 305 -4.33 12.84 28.64
N GLN A 306 -4.22 11.98 27.63
CA GLN A 306 -3.12 11.03 27.50
C GLN A 306 -2.25 11.32 26.28
N LYS A 307 -0.93 11.31 26.49
CA LYS A 307 0.09 11.36 25.43
C LYS A 307 0.71 9.98 25.27
N VAL A 308 1.14 9.66 24.05
CA VAL A 308 1.76 8.37 23.74
C VAL A 308 3.27 8.52 23.57
N PHE A 309 3.99 7.42 23.82
CA PHE A 309 5.43 7.35 23.59
C PHE A 309 5.78 7.11 22.12
N PHE A 310 5.02 6.24 21.46
CA PHE A 310 5.22 5.80 20.08
C PHE A 310 3.85 5.39 19.50
N ASP A 311 3.60 5.65 18.22
CA ASP A 311 2.35 5.29 17.54
C ASP A 311 2.60 4.88 16.08
N GLY A 312 1.53 4.56 15.33
CA GLY A 312 1.62 4.07 13.96
C GLY A 312 2.29 5.03 12.97
N ARG A 313 2.46 6.31 13.31
CA ARG A 313 3.17 7.34 12.53
C ARG A 313 4.67 7.34 12.83
N SER A 314 5.26 6.15 12.71
CA SER A 314 6.67 5.87 13.05
C SER A 314 7.69 6.80 12.38
N ASP A 315 7.36 7.38 11.23
CA ASP A 315 8.19 8.31 10.45
C ASP A 315 8.47 9.64 11.17
N PHE A 316 7.69 10.01 12.18
CA PHE A 316 7.87 11.26 12.94
C PHE A 316 8.76 11.13 14.19
N TYR A 317 9.07 9.90 14.61
CA TYR A 317 9.81 9.65 15.87
C TYR A 317 11.33 9.52 15.66
N GLY A 318 11.76 9.29 14.43
CA GLY A 318 13.17 9.09 14.08
C GLY A 318 13.71 7.70 14.46
N GLU A 319 14.93 7.42 14.00
CA GLU A 319 15.55 6.10 14.13
C GLU A 319 15.77 5.68 15.59
N GLN A 320 16.25 6.61 16.42
CA GLN A 320 16.63 6.29 17.79
C GLN A 320 15.44 5.80 18.61
N ILE A 321 14.34 6.57 18.64
CA ILE A 321 13.14 6.22 19.40
C ILE A 321 12.55 4.91 18.88
N SER A 322 12.51 4.74 17.55
CA SER A 322 11.98 3.52 16.93
C SER A 322 12.77 2.27 17.29
N ARG A 323 14.11 2.35 17.29
CA ARG A 323 14.96 1.24 17.74
C ARG A 323 14.76 0.93 19.22
N GLU A 324 14.66 1.96 20.07
CA GLU A 324 14.43 1.78 21.50
C GLU A 324 13.04 1.19 21.80
N TYR A 325 12.00 1.57 21.03
CA TYR A 325 10.69 0.92 21.05
C TYR A 325 10.79 -0.56 20.70
N CYS A 326 11.50 -0.92 19.62
CA CYS A 326 11.72 -2.33 19.27
C CYS A 326 12.54 -3.10 20.31
N MET A 327 13.51 -2.45 20.95
CA MET A 327 14.30 -3.05 22.03
C MET A 327 13.43 -3.38 23.25
N LEU A 328 12.48 -2.50 23.58
CA LEU A 328 11.47 -2.75 24.61
C LEU A 328 10.53 -3.86 24.18
N MET A 329 9.93 -3.79 22.99
CA MET A 329 9.05 -4.82 22.43
C MET A 329 9.67 -6.22 22.51
N ASN A 330 10.95 -6.35 22.12
CA ASN A 330 11.69 -7.62 22.11
C ASN A 330 12.30 -8.00 23.46
N GLY A 331 12.11 -7.20 24.52
CA GLY A 331 12.64 -7.51 25.85
C GLY A 331 14.17 -7.64 25.89
N THR A 332 14.88 -6.87 25.06
CA THR A 332 16.36 -6.95 24.96
C THR A 332 17.05 -6.60 26.28
N HIS A 333 18.35 -6.91 26.44
CA HIS A 333 19.10 -6.67 27.68
C HIS A 333 19.00 -5.24 28.25
N ARG A 334 18.71 -4.23 27.42
CA ARG A 334 18.55 -2.82 27.83
C ARG A 334 17.14 -2.44 28.27
N TRP A 335 16.18 -3.38 28.30
CA TRP A 335 14.78 -3.06 28.58
C TRP A 335 14.61 -2.33 29.93
N LYS A 336 15.32 -2.72 30.99
CA LYS A 336 15.24 -2.06 32.31
C LYS A 336 15.74 -0.61 32.26
N GLU A 337 16.86 -0.40 31.58
CA GLU A 337 17.45 0.93 31.36
C GLU A 337 16.46 1.83 30.62
N LEU A 338 15.84 1.33 29.55
CA LEU A 338 14.87 2.08 28.74
C LEU A 338 13.58 2.37 29.51
N MET A 339 13.06 1.39 30.26
CA MET A 339 11.88 1.59 31.13
C MET A 339 12.12 2.69 32.17
N ALA A 340 13.32 2.74 32.74
CA ALA A 340 13.72 3.79 33.69
C ALA A 340 13.98 5.14 33.00
N LYS A 341 14.65 5.14 31.84
CA LYS A 341 14.95 6.35 31.03
C LYS A 341 13.69 7.14 30.71
N TYR A 342 12.62 6.45 30.32
CA TYR A 342 11.35 7.07 29.95
C TYR A 342 10.36 7.21 31.11
N ASP A 343 10.72 6.68 32.28
CA ASP A 343 9.92 6.65 33.50
C ASP A 343 8.50 6.11 33.26
N PHE A 344 8.40 4.96 32.60
CA PHE A 344 7.11 4.31 32.41
C PHE A 344 6.59 3.77 33.75
N ASN A 345 5.32 4.06 34.05
CA ASN A 345 4.63 3.58 35.25
C ASN A 345 3.39 2.74 34.93
N ALA A 346 3.03 2.62 33.65
CA ALA A 346 2.09 1.62 33.16
C ALA A 346 2.55 1.05 31.80
N VAL A 347 2.18 -0.20 31.52
CA VAL A 347 2.52 -0.89 30.28
C VAL A 347 1.29 -1.61 29.72
N LEU A 348 0.89 -1.31 28.48
CA LEU A 348 -0.25 -1.91 27.80
C LEU A 348 0.22 -2.61 26.51
N ILE A 349 0.49 -3.91 26.58
CA ILE A 349 1.16 -4.66 25.50
C ILE A 349 0.49 -6.00 25.22
N ARG A 350 0.86 -6.63 24.12
CA ARG A 350 0.39 -7.98 23.79
C ARG A 350 1.06 -9.03 24.70
N PRO A 351 0.33 -10.09 25.12
CA PRO A 351 0.89 -11.16 25.94
C PRO A 351 2.01 -11.97 25.25
N ASP A 352 2.08 -11.96 23.91
CA ASP A 352 3.11 -12.68 23.13
C ASP A 352 4.45 -11.93 23.04
N TRP A 353 4.52 -10.70 23.54
CA TRP A 353 5.77 -9.94 23.57
C TRP A 353 6.71 -10.44 24.67
N PRO A 354 8.01 -10.63 24.39
CA PRO A 354 8.99 -11.01 25.40
C PRO A 354 8.98 -10.10 26.65
N LEU A 355 8.71 -8.80 26.47
CA LEU A 355 8.59 -7.84 27.57
C LEU A 355 7.50 -8.22 28.59
N ALA A 356 6.39 -8.82 28.15
CA ALA A 356 5.31 -9.21 29.05
C ALA A 356 5.79 -10.26 30.07
N SER A 357 6.53 -11.27 29.61
CA SER A 357 7.12 -12.29 30.50
C SER A 357 8.14 -11.69 31.45
N LEU A 358 8.97 -10.76 30.98
CA LEU A 358 9.96 -10.07 31.81
C LEU A 358 9.32 -9.22 32.91
N LEU A 359 8.21 -8.54 32.60
CA LEU A 359 7.46 -7.75 33.58
C LEU A 359 6.72 -8.61 34.60
N LYS A 360 6.24 -9.81 34.22
CA LYS A 360 5.63 -10.78 35.16
C LYS A 360 6.63 -11.27 36.21
N GLU A 361 7.90 -11.40 35.84
CA GLU A 361 8.99 -11.87 36.73
C GLU A 361 9.68 -10.73 37.50
N GLN A 362 9.46 -9.46 37.13
CA GLN A 362 10.20 -8.33 37.67
C GLN A 362 9.56 -7.80 38.97
N PRO A 363 10.32 -7.77 40.10
CA PRO A 363 9.86 -7.08 41.30
C PRO A 363 9.60 -5.59 41.03
N GLY A 364 8.50 -5.08 41.56
CA GLY A 364 8.09 -3.69 41.38
C GLY A 364 7.09 -3.45 40.25
N TRP A 365 6.67 -4.49 39.53
CA TRP A 365 5.56 -4.44 38.59
C TRP A 365 4.47 -5.42 39.02
N ARG A 366 3.20 -5.05 38.79
CA ARG A 366 2.06 -5.96 38.95
C ARG A 366 1.20 -5.96 37.72
N VAL A 367 0.54 -7.09 37.47
CA VAL A 367 -0.54 -7.21 36.49
C VAL A 367 -1.80 -6.59 37.07
N VAL A 368 -2.37 -5.60 36.37
CA VAL A 368 -3.63 -4.94 36.73
C VAL A 368 -4.80 -5.62 36.04
N ASP A 369 -4.61 -6.00 34.77
CA ASP A 369 -5.59 -6.73 33.97
C ASP A 369 -4.84 -7.56 32.91
N ASP A 370 -5.36 -8.74 32.62
CA ASP A 370 -4.81 -9.68 31.63
C ASP A 370 -6.02 -10.29 30.92
N ASP A 371 -6.28 -9.82 29.71
CA ASP A 371 -7.13 -10.53 28.77
C ASP A 371 -6.24 -11.27 27.78
N THR A 372 -6.73 -12.36 27.20
CA THR A 372 -5.92 -13.21 26.31
C THR A 372 -5.29 -12.49 25.11
N LYS A 373 -5.67 -11.22 24.85
CA LYS A 373 -5.15 -10.37 23.78
C LYS A 373 -4.24 -9.25 24.27
N ALA A 374 -4.45 -8.75 25.49
CA ALA A 374 -3.77 -7.59 26.04
C ALA A 374 -3.53 -7.73 27.54
N ILE A 375 -2.38 -7.23 27.99
CA ILE A 375 -2.01 -7.20 29.39
C ILE A 375 -1.64 -5.77 29.80
N LEU A 376 -2.19 -5.34 30.93
CA LEU A 376 -1.92 -4.05 31.56
C LEU A 376 -1.11 -4.25 32.83
N PHE A 377 0.06 -3.65 32.90
CA PHE A 377 0.90 -3.59 34.08
C PHE A 377 0.90 -2.20 34.71
N GLU A 378 1.09 -2.14 36.02
CA GLU A 378 1.33 -0.91 36.78
C GLU A 378 2.59 -1.08 37.63
N ARG A 379 3.41 -0.02 37.67
CA ARG A 379 4.60 0.02 38.53
C ARG A 379 4.17 0.27 39.98
N LEU A 380 4.61 -0.60 40.88
CA LEU A 380 4.37 -0.44 42.31
C LEU A 380 5.20 0.74 42.84
N PRO A 381 4.66 1.54 43.78
CA PRO A 381 5.44 2.53 44.49
C PRO A 381 6.63 1.84 45.18
N THR A 382 7.84 2.38 44.99
CA THR A 382 8.99 1.94 45.78
C THR A 382 8.75 2.32 47.23
N THR A 383 8.42 1.35 48.08
CA THR A 383 8.43 1.55 49.54
C THR A 383 9.85 1.94 49.93
N PRO A 384 10.08 3.09 50.59
CA PRO A 384 11.40 3.41 51.12
C PRO A 384 11.78 2.29 52.09
N SER A 385 12.91 1.63 51.86
CA SER A 385 13.48 0.69 52.82
C SER A 385 13.65 1.43 54.15
N GLN A 386 12.96 0.99 55.20
CA GLN A 386 13.21 1.50 56.54
C GLN A 386 14.71 1.34 56.86
N PRO A 387 15.38 2.38 57.37
CA PRO A 387 16.76 2.22 57.79
C PRO A 387 16.79 1.17 58.90
N ASN A 388 17.59 0.12 58.70
CA ASN A 388 17.84 -0.92 59.70
C ASN A 388 18.17 -0.25 61.04
N SER A 389 17.24 -0.32 62.00
CA SER A 389 17.57 -0.04 63.39
C SER A 389 18.44 -1.19 63.88
N THR A 390 19.74 -0.95 63.91
CA THR A 390 20.69 -1.75 64.68
C THR A 390 20.26 -1.73 66.15
N ARG A 391 20.00 -2.93 66.69
CA ARG A 391 20.22 -3.24 68.10
C ARG A 391 20.91 -4.59 68.18
#